data_AF-A0A8C3NB14-F1
#
_entry.id   AF-A0A8C3NB14-F1
#
_cell.length_a   1.000
_cell.length_b   1.000
_cell.length_c   1.000
_cell.angle_alpha   90.00
_cell.angle_beta   90.00
_cell.angle_gamma   90.00
#
_symmetry.space_group_name_H-M   'P 1'
#
loop_
_entity.id
_entity.type
_entity.pdbx_description
1 polymer ?
#
loop_
_entity_poly.entity_id
_entity_poly.type
_entity_poly.pdbx_seq_one_letter_code
_entity_poly.pdbx_strand_id
1 'polypeptide(L)'
;MAQILGPTTSIPDEEYLESRMVVTFLMSGLDSMCKELSKSKAEVVCIAVFARNVFVVGSERGKAFVNSREDFKTDFMEYCVTEEDRPPELQRITPPVNRQTLDAEELEALRKSVVEFFCFSYGGYFKFF
;
A
#
# COMPACT_ATOMS: atom_id res chain seq x y z
N MET A 1 51.18 5.37 24.30
CA MET A 1 49.77 4.98 24.11
C MET A 1 49.04 6.15 23.47
N ALA A 2 48.48 5.97 22.28
CA ALA A 2 47.38 6.76 21.76
C ALA A 2 46.77 5.95 20.61
N GLN A 3 45.68 5.25 20.90
CA GLN A 3 44.88 4.59 19.87
C GLN A 3 43.88 5.61 19.33
N ILE A 4 43.91 5.83 18.03
CA ILE A 4 42.94 6.63 17.30
C ILE A 4 41.71 5.74 17.14
N LEU A 5 40.69 5.97 17.96
CA LEU A 5 39.38 5.36 17.80
C LEU A 5 38.67 6.13 16.67
N GLY A 6 38.62 5.53 15.48
CA GLY A 6 37.85 6.05 14.36
C GLY A 6 36.35 6.06 14.68
N PRO A 7 35.57 7.02 14.15
CA PRO A 7 34.13 6.99 14.25
C PRO A 7 33.57 6.06 13.17
N THR A 8 33.04 4.89 13.55
CA THR A 8 32.26 4.07 12.61
C THR A 8 30.79 4.50 12.68
N THR A 9 30.48 5.60 11.99
CA THR A 9 29.11 6.04 11.71
C THR A 9 28.70 5.56 10.32
N SER A 10 27.99 4.43 10.22
CA SER A 10 27.13 4.07 9.08
C SER A 10 26.45 2.71 9.33
N ILE A 11 25.40 2.69 10.16
CA ILE A 11 24.54 1.51 10.38
C ILE A 11 23.19 1.58 9.63
N PRO A 12 22.60 2.75 9.26
CA PRO A 12 21.28 2.75 8.61
C PRO A 12 21.27 2.25 7.16
N ASP A 13 22.37 2.43 6.41
CA ASP A 13 22.42 2.07 4.98
C ASP A 13 22.42 0.55 4.76
N GLU A 14 23.12 -0.23 5.59
CA GLU A 14 23.24 -1.68 5.41
C GLU A 14 21.90 -2.40 5.63
N GLU A 15 21.16 -2.03 6.68
CA GLU A 15 19.84 -2.61 6.97
C GLU A 15 18.81 -2.25 5.88
N TYR A 16 18.89 -1.02 5.36
CA TYR A 16 18.06 -0.58 4.25
C TYR A 16 18.37 -1.38 2.96
N LEU A 17 19.65 -1.59 2.66
CA LEU A 17 20.10 -2.38 1.52
C LEU A 17 19.66 -3.84 1.63
N GLU A 18 19.79 -4.44 2.82
CA GLU A 18 19.32 -5.80 3.09
C GLU A 18 17.80 -5.93 2.89
N SER A 19 17.03 -5.02 3.47
CA SER A 19 15.57 -4.96 3.31
C SER A 19 15.17 -4.80 1.84
N ARG A 20 15.88 -3.95 1.09
CA ARG A 20 15.66 -3.77 -0.36
C ARG A 20 15.93 -5.04 -1.15
N MET A 21 16.96 -5.82 -0.78
CA MET A 21 17.23 -7.11 -1.42
C MET A 21 16.10 -8.11 -1.15
N VAL A 22 15.61 -8.18 0.09
CA VAL A 22 14.47 -9.04 0.45
C VAL A 22 13.23 -8.65 -0.35
N VAL A 23 12.90 -7.35 -0.41
CA VAL A 23 11.76 -6.85 -1.19
C VAL A 23 11.91 -7.20 -2.67
N THR A 24 13.09 -7.00 -3.24
CA THR A 24 13.37 -7.34 -4.65
C THR A 24 13.21 -8.84 -4.93
N PHE A 25 13.67 -9.69 -4.02
CA PHE A 25 13.50 -11.14 -4.12
C PHE A 25 12.03 -11.54 -4.10
N LEU A 26 11.24 -10.98 -3.17
CA LEU A 26 9.79 -11.23 -3.10
C LEU A 26 9.07 -10.75 -4.37
N MET A 27 9.41 -9.56 -4.88
CA MET A 27 8.85 -9.05 -6.14
C MET A 27 9.15 -9.98 -7.32
N SER A 28 10.33 -10.60 -7.34
CA SER A 28 10.69 -11.59 -8.36
C SER A 28 9.79 -12.84 -8.28
N GLY A 29 9.49 -13.32 -7.06
CA GLY A 29 8.54 -14.40 -6.83
C GLY A 29 7.13 -14.04 -7.29
N LEU A 30 6.66 -12.83 -6.98
CA LEU A 30 5.36 -12.32 -7.43
C LEU A 30 5.27 -12.23 -8.95
N ASP A 31 6.30 -11.71 -9.64
CA ASP A 31 6.30 -11.61 -11.11
C ASP A 31 6.23 -13.01 -11.76
N SER A 32 6.88 -14.01 -11.17
CA SER A 32 6.77 -15.41 -11.61
C SER A 32 5.33 -15.94 -11.50
N MET A 33 4.66 -15.71 -10.37
CA MET A 33 3.26 -16.10 -10.20
C MET A 33 2.32 -15.37 -11.17
N CYS A 34 2.54 -14.07 -11.40
CA CYS A 34 1.78 -13.29 -12.36
C CYS A 34 1.90 -13.85 -13.79
N LYS A 35 3.08 -14.35 -14.17
CA LYS A 35 3.29 -15.03 -15.45
C LYS A 35 2.48 -16.32 -15.55
N GLU A 36 2.44 -17.14 -14.51
CA GLU A 36 1.59 -18.34 -14.51
C GLU A 36 0.09 -17.99 -14.62
N LEU A 37 -0.37 -16.97 -13.90
CA LEU A 37 -1.76 -16.48 -13.98
C LEU A 37 -2.13 -16.00 -15.39
N SER A 38 -1.19 -15.36 -16.09
CA SER A 38 -1.42 -14.88 -17.46
C SER A 38 -1.73 -16.02 -18.44
N LYS A 39 -1.22 -17.25 -18.19
CA LYS A 39 -1.53 -18.43 -19.02
C LYS A 39 -3.00 -18.82 -18.94
N SER A 40 -3.67 -18.50 -17.82
CA SER A 40 -5.10 -18.72 -17.62
C SER A 40 -5.96 -17.54 -18.12
N LYS A 41 -5.38 -16.59 -18.85
CA LYS A 41 -6.03 -15.32 -19.25
C LYS A 41 -6.48 -14.45 -18.08
N ALA A 42 -5.93 -14.70 -16.89
CA ALA A 42 -6.14 -13.81 -15.75
C ALA A 42 -5.19 -12.61 -15.90
N GLU A 43 -5.76 -11.41 -15.85
CA GLU A 43 -4.99 -10.17 -15.86
C GLU A 43 -4.79 -9.69 -14.42
N VAL A 44 -3.53 -9.44 -14.05
CA VAL A 44 -3.17 -9.04 -12.69
C VAL A 44 -2.11 -7.95 -12.72
N VAL A 45 -2.16 -7.05 -11.76
CA VAL A 45 -1.11 -6.08 -11.50
C VAL A 45 -0.98 -5.87 -10.00
N CYS A 46 0.24 -5.85 -9.52
CA CYS A 46 0.58 -5.54 -8.14
C CYS A 46 1.51 -4.33 -8.14
N ILE A 47 1.14 -3.34 -7.33
CA ILE A 47 1.93 -2.15 -7.06
C ILE A 47 2.41 -2.25 -5.61
N ALA A 48 3.71 -2.13 -5.39
CA ALA A 48 4.29 -2.10 -4.05
C ALA A 48 5.12 -0.83 -3.87
N VAL A 49 5.11 -0.26 -2.66
CA VAL A 49 5.93 0.89 -2.29
C VAL A 49 6.87 0.46 -1.17
N PHE A 50 8.16 0.71 -1.32
CA PHE A 50 9.15 0.48 -0.27
C PHE A 50 10.18 1.60 -0.28
N ALA A 51 10.28 2.34 0.83
CA ALA A 51 11.16 3.49 1.00
C ALA A 51 11.12 4.44 -0.21
N ARG A 52 9.91 4.85 -0.59
CA ARG A 52 9.62 5.74 -1.73
C ARG A 52 9.95 5.17 -3.12
N ASN A 53 10.31 3.90 -3.23
CA ASN A 53 10.43 3.21 -4.51
C ASN A 53 9.11 2.50 -4.83
N VAL A 54 8.64 2.64 -6.07
CA VAL A 54 7.46 1.93 -6.57
C VAL A 54 7.90 0.74 -7.42
N PHE A 55 7.38 -0.43 -7.09
CA PHE A 55 7.58 -1.67 -7.83
C PHE A 55 6.26 -2.07 -8.49
N VAL A 56 6.33 -2.44 -9.77
CA VAL A 56 5.17 -2.90 -10.53
C VAL A 56 5.47 -4.27 -11.10
N VAL A 57 4.69 -5.26 -10.68
CA VAL A 57 4.74 -6.64 -11.19
C VAL A 57 3.35 -7.04 -11.67
N GLY A 58 3.26 -7.98 -12.60
CA GLY A 58 1.95 -8.32 -13.18
C GLY A 58 2.04 -8.96 -14.57
N SER A 59 0.87 -9.20 -15.13
CA SER A 59 0.73 -9.56 -16.55
C SER A 59 1.18 -8.42 -17.45
N GLU A 60 1.39 -8.71 -18.74
CA GLU A 60 1.82 -7.69 -19.71
C GLU A 60 0.82 -6.53 -19.80
N ARG A 61 -0.49 -6.83 -19.90
CA ARG A 61 -1.52 -5.79 -19.97
C ARG A 61 -1.70 -5.06 -18.65
N GLY A 62 -1.63 -5.76 -17.50
CA GLY A 62 -1.72 -5.15 -16.18
C GLY A 62 -0.61 -4.14 -15.94
N LYS A 63 0.64 -4.52 -16.25
CA LYS A 63 1.79 -3.62 -16.18
C LYS A 63 1.68 -2.45 -17.17
N ALA A 64 1.28 -2.71 -18.41
CA ALA A 64 1.10 -1.66 -19.41
C ALA A 64 0.06 -0.61 -18.98
N PHE A 65 -1.04 -1.05 -18.36
CA PHE A 65 -2.10 -0.17 -17.87
C PHE A 65 -1.64 0.74 -16.72
N VAL A 66 -0.87 0.21 -15.77
CA VAL A 66 -0.34 1.04 -14.67
C VAL A 66 0.79 1.94 -15.15
N ASN A 67 1.66 1.46 -16.05
CA ASN A 67 2.75 2.27 -16.59
C ASN A 67 2.30 3.36 -17.55
N SER A 68 1.11 3.28 -18.14
CA SER A 68 0.54 4.40 -18.89
C SER A 68 -0.05 5.49 -18.00
N ARG A 69 -0.14 5.23 -16.69
CA ARG A 69 -0.80 6.07 -15.69
C ARG A 69 0.12 6.32 -14.49
N GLU A 70 1.12 7.16 -14.72
CA GLU A 70 2.09 7.58 -13.69
C GLU A 70 1.40 8.23 -12.48
N ASP A 71 0.27 8.91 -12.69
CA ASP A 71 -0.59 9.48 -11.66
C ASP A 71 -0.98 8.44 -10.59
N PHE A 72 -1.37 7.23 -11.00
CA PHE A 72 -1.72 6.17 -10.03
C PHE A 72 -0.55 5.73 -9.18
N LYS A 73 0.67 5.73 -9.73
CA LYS A 73 1.87 5.34 -9.00
C LYS A 73 2.29 6.43 -8.02
N THR A 74 2.19 7.69 -8.43
CA THR A 74 2.50 8.84 -7.58
C THR A 74 1.49 8.99 -6.45
N ASP A 75 0.19 8.93 -6.74
CA ASP A 75 -0.88 9.03 -5.73
C ASP A 75 -0.75 7.90 -4.69
N PHE A 76 -0.46 6.67 -5.14
CA PHE A 76 -0.28 5.55 -4.23
C PHE A 76 0.99 5.69 -3.37
N MET A 77 2.09 6.18 -3.95
CA MET A 77 3.31 6.48 -3.20
C MET A 77 3.07 7.58 -2.15
N GLU A 78 2.38 8.66 -2.52
CA GLU A 78 2.03 9.76 -1.61
C GLU A 78 1.12 9.28 -0.49
N TYR A 79 0.12 8.46 -0.80
CA TYR A 79 -0.73 7.82 0.19
C TYR A 79 0.09 7.00 1.20
N CYS A 80 0.99 6.12 0.72
CA CYS A 80 1.83 5.30 1.59
C CYS A 80 2.79 6.12 2.46
N VAL A 81 3.38 7.20 1.94
CA VAL A 81 4.29 8.06 2.70
C VAL A 81 3.53 8.92 3.72
N THR A 82 2.35 9.42 3.35
CA THR A 82 1.49 10.20 4.26
C THR A 82 1.00 9.36 5.44
N GLU A 83 0.76 8.05 5.24
CA GLU A 83 0.43 7.11 6.32
C GLU A 83 1.63 6.85 7.26
N GLU A 84 2.86 6.85 6.75
CA GLU A 84 4.08 6.59 7.54
C GLU A 84 4.43 7.79 8.47
N ASP A 85 4.13 9.02 8.03
CA ASP A 85 4.28 10.25 8.84
C ASP A 85 3.05 10.56 9.73
N ARG A 86 2.00 9.73 9.67
CA ARG A 86 0.81 9.92 10.50
C ARG A 86 1.11 9.47 11.94
N PRO A 87 0.89 10.31 12.96
CA PRO A 87 1.11 9.90 14.35
C PRO A 87 0.28 8.64 14.67
N PRO A 88 0.79 7.70 15.49
CA PRO A 88 0.18 6.39 15.73
C PRO A 88 -1.25 6.43 16.31
N GLU A 89 -1.74 7.60 16.69
CA GLU A 89 -3.12 7.82 17.13
C GLU A 89 -4.16 7.74 16.00
N LEU A 90 -3.76 7.91 14.73
CA LEU A 90 -4.68 7.86 13.59
C LEU A 90 -4.59 6.56 12.76
N GLN A 91 -3.75 5.59 13.15
CA GLN A 91 -3.82 4.21 12.62
C GLN A 91 -5.12 3.48 13.01
N ARG A 92 -6.01 4.18 13.75
CA ARG A 92 -7.33 3.75 14.23
C ARG A 92 -8.48 4.17 13.31
N ILE A 93 -8.31 4.20 11.98
CA ILE A 93 -9.49 4.24 11.08
C ILE A 93 -10.10 2.84 10.90
N THR A 94 -9.52 1.79 11.49
CA THR A 94 -10.37 0.71 11.98
C THR A 94 -10.88 1.16 13.35
N PRO A 95 -12.17 1.54 13.52
CA PRO A 95 -12.70 1.66 14.87
C PRO A 95 -12.39 0.32 15.56
N PRO A 96 -11.89 0.32 16.81
CA PRO A 96 -11.75 -0.92 17.53
C PRO A 96 -13.11 -1.60 17.46
N VAL A 97 -13.18 -2.82 16.90
CA VAL A 97 -14.37 -3.66 16.97
C VAL A 97 -14.50 -4.07 18.43
N ASN A 98 -14.94 -3.11 19.24
CA ASN A 98 -15.57 -3.39 20.49
C ASN A 98 -16.90 -4.02 20.09
N ARG A 99 -17.07 -5.30 20.40
CA ARG A 99 -18.31 -6.04 20.19
C ARG A 99 -19.39 -5.56 21.16
N GLN A 100 -19.64 -4.25 21.18
CA GLN A 100 -20.81 -3.68 21.81
C GLN A 100 -21.95 -3.78 20.80
N THR A 101 -23.09 -4.28 21.27
CA THR A 101 -24.34 -4.31 20.52
C THR A 101 -24.68 -2.88 20.12
N LEU A 102 -24.40 -2.52 18.86
CA LEU A 102 -24.74 -1.21 18.31
C LEU A 102 -26.27 -1.12 18.23
N ASP A 103 -26.84 -0.03 18.72
CA ASP A 103 -28.28 0.20 18.58
C ASP A 103 -28.64 0.45 17.10
N ALA A 104 -29.90 0.20 16.73
CA ALA A 104 -30.36 0.30 15.35
C ALA A 104 -30.12 1.68 14.74
N GLU A 105 -30.20 2.74 15.56
CA GLU A 105 -29.97 4.12 15.16
C GLU A 105 -28.49 4.41 14.85
N GLU A 106 -27.57 3.82 15.63
CA GLU A 106 -26.12 3.95 15.41
C GLU A 106 -25.67 3.20 14.15
N LEU A 107 -26.28 2.04 13.88
CA LEU A 107 -26.00 1.26 12.67
C LEU A 107 -26.45 2.00 11.41
N GLU A 108 -27.61 2.66 11.44
CA GLU A 108 -28.09 3.48 10.33
C GLU A 108 -27.25 4.75 10.13
N ALA A 109 -26.82 5.40 11.22
CA ALA A 109 -25.88 6.52 11.12
C ALA A 109 -24.53 6.10 10.51
N LEU A 110 -24.02 4.92 10.89
CA LEU A 110 -22.79 4.37 10.32
C LEU A 110 -22.95 4.05 8.83
N ARG A 111 -24.07 3.42 8.43
CA ARG A 111 -24.38 3.16 7.02
C ARG A 111 -24.43 4.44 6.20
N LYS A 112 -25.10 5.48 6.71
CA LYS A 112 -25.16 6.79 6.05
C LYS A 112 -23.78 7.42 5.90
N SER A 113 -22.97 7.38 6.95
CA SER A 113 -21.59 7.90 6.93
C SER A 113 -20.72 7.18 5.90
N VAL A 114 -20.80 5.85 5.83
CA VAL A 114 -20.09 5.06 4.82
C VAL A 114 -20.53 5.48 3.40
N VAL A 115 -21.83 5.58 3.15
CA VAL A 115 -22.35 5.99 1.83
C VAL A 115 -21.89 7.42 1.46
N GLU A 116 -21.91 8.36 2.40
CA GLU A 116 -21.43 9.73 2.19
C GLU A 116 -19.93 9.77 1.88
N PHE A 117 -19.12 8.98 2.59
CA PHE A 117 -17.69 8.89 2.35
C PHE A 117 -17.37 8.31 0.95
N PHE A 118 -18.11 7.28 0.53
CA PHE A 118 -17.95 6.70 -0.81
C PHE A 118 -18.38 7.69 -1.90
N CYS A 119 -19.48 8.41 -1.70
CA CYS A 119 -19.93 9.47 -2.62
C CYS A 119 -18.91 10.61 -2.73
N PHE A 120 -18.31 11.01 -1.61
CA PHE A 120 -17.26 12.02 -1.57
C PHE A 120 -15.99 11.56 -2.30
N SER A 121 -15.56 10.33 -2.05
CA SER A 121 -14.27 9.82 -2.56
C SER A 121 -14.33 9.37 -4.02
N TYR A 122 -15.48 8.93 -4.51
CA TYR A 122 -15.61 8.31 -5.85
C TYR A 122 -16.63 8.98 -6.76
N GLY A 123 -17.20 10.13 -6.36
CA GLY A 123 -18.08 10.93 -7.20
C GLY A 123 -19.39 10.22 -7.56
N GLY A 124 -20.30 10.09 -6.60
CA GLY A 124 -21.76 9.94 -6.80
C GLY A 124 -22.35 8.79 -7.66
N TYR A 125 -21.55 7.96 -8.34
CA TYR A 125 -22.05 6.93 -9.26
C TYR A 125 -22.06 5.50 -8.71
N PHE A 126 -21.81 5.30 -7.41
CA PHE A 126 -21.94 4.00 -6.78
C PHE A 126 -23.25 3.90 -5.99
N LYS A 127 -24.26 3.32 -6.65
CA LYS A 127 -25.49 2.87 -5.99
C LYS A 127 -25.31 1.40 -5.63
N PHE A 128 -25.19 1.08 -4.34
CA PHE A 128 -25.17 -0.29 -3.85
C PHE A 128 -26.47 -1.00 -4.29
N PHE A 129 -26.35 -2.10 -5.03
CA PHE A 129 -27.42 -3.07 -5.25
C PHE A 129 -27.39 -4.12 -4.13
#